data_AF-A0A6P9AVK9-F1
#
_entry.id   AF-A0A6P9AVK9-F1
#
_cell.length_a   1.000
_cell.length_b   1.000
_cell.length_c   1.000
_cell.angle_alpha   90.00
_cell.angle_beta   90.00
_cell.angle_gamma   90.00
#
_symmetry.space_group_name_H-M   'P 1'
#
loop_
_entity.id
_entity.type
_entity.pdbx_description
1 polymer ?
#
loop_
_entity_poly.entity_id
_entity_poly.type
_entity_poly.pdbx_seq_one_letter_code
_entity_poly.pdbx_strand_id
1 'polypeptide(L)'
;NFKPSEGGQILKKFSAVEEACLSELMTDVLRPFVPAYHGVAEVGGERYIQMDDLLRGLQNPSIMDCKMGTRTYLEDEAGKGQPRSAPRRDLYQKMMKIEPWAPTPEEHSQGAVTKPRYMQWRENTSSSTSLGFRIEGVTIEGGTVQRDFKQTRSQDQIMEIFLKFVKNRVDVLVSS
;
A
#
# COMPACT_ATOMS: atom_id res chain seq x y z
N ASN A 1 -0.46 -9.56 8.96
CA ASN A 1 0.74 -9.72 8.12
C ASN A 1 2.05 -9.57 8.87
N PHE A 2 2.11 -8.69 9.88
CA PHE A 2 3.32 -8.50 10.69
C PHE A 2 3.18 -9.17 12.06
N LYS A 3 4.31 -9.59 12.63
CA LYS A 3 4.48 -10.03 14.02
C LYS A 3 5.73 -9.38 14.61
N PRO A 4 5.76 -9.04 15.90
CA PRO A 4 6.98 -8.56 16.54
C PRO A 4 8.07 -9.64 16.51
N SER A 5 9.34 -9.21 16.47
CA SER A 5 10.52 -10.05 16.64
C SER A 5 11.43 -9.47 17.73
N GLU A 6 12.54 -10.15 18.02
CA GLU A 6 13.55 -9.66 18.96
C GLU A 6 14.44 -8.57 18.34
N GLY A 7 15.18 -7.84 19.20
CA GLY A 7 16.27 -6.97 18.74
C GLY A 7 15.85 -5.74 17.92
N GLY A 8 14.57 -5.35 17.90
CA GLY A 8 14.07 -4.22 17.11
C GLY A 8 13.78 -4.56 15.65
N GLN A 9 13.46 -5.82 15.38
CA GLN A 9 13.06 -6.33 14.07
C GLN A 9 11.57 -6.71 14.06
N ILE A 10 11.03 -6.89 12.87
CA ILE A 10 9.67 -7.33 12.64
C ILE A 10 9.64 -8.51 11.65
N LEU A 11 8.65 -9.39 11.82
CA LEU A 11 8.40 -10.53 10.95
C LEU A 11 7.22 -10.22 10.02
N LYS A 12 7.45 -10.18 8.71
CA LYS A 12 6.40 -10.05 7.70
C LYS A 12 6.10 -11.43 7.09
N LYS A 13 4.83 -11.78 6.92
CA LYS A 13 4.43 -13.05 6.28
C LYS A 13 5.18 -13.24 4.95
N PHE A 14 5.76 -14.42 4.75
CA PHE A 14 6.63 -14.71 3.62
C PHE A 14 5.96 -14.47 2.26
N SER A 15 6.75 -13.92 1.33
CA SER A 15 6.42 -13.75 -0.08
C SER A 15 7.72 -13.93 -0.87
N ALA A 16 7.75 -14.91 -1.78
CA ALA A 16 8.96 -15.23 -2.56
C ALA A 16 9.45 -14.04 -3.40
N VAL A 17 8.52 -13.28 -3.98
CA VAL A 17 8.87 -12.09 -4.78
C VAL A 17 9.47 -11.00 -3.89
N GLU A 18 8.90 -10.79 -2.70
CA GLU A 18 9.40 -9.75 -1.80
C GLU A 18 10.76 -10.11 -1.19
N GLU A 19 10.96 -11.38 -0.83
CA GLU A 19 12.25 -11.90 -0.38
C GLU A 19 13.34 -11.66 -1.44
N ALA A 20 13.09 -12.05 -2.69
CA ALA A 20 14.03 -11.86 -3.78
C ALA A 20 14.38 -10.36 -3.96
N CYS A 21 13.38 -9.48 -3.98
CA CYS A 21 13.61 -8.04 -4.08
C CYS A 21 14.44 -7.49 -2.92
N LEU A 22 14.10 -7.86 -1.68
CA LEU A 22 14.82 -7.39 -0.49
C LEU A 22 16.26 -7.89 -0.47
N SER A 23 16.50 -9.13 -0.91
CA SER A 23 17.86 -9.69 -1.02
C SER A 23 18.73 -8.87 -1.97
N GLU A 24 18.24 -8.57 -3.17
CA GLU A 24 18.97 -7.74 -4.15
C GLU A 24 19.21 -6.31 -3.63
N LEU A 25 18.21 -5.72 -2.97
CA LEU A 25 18.30 -4.37 -2.41
C LEU A 25 19.38 -4.22 -1.33
N MET A 26 19.79 -5.31 -0.65
CA MET A 26 20.86 -5.24 0.36
C MET A 26 22.25 -4.97 -0.23
N THR A 27 22.39 -5.08 -1.56
CA THR A 27 23.62 -4.78 -2.30
C THR A 27 23.47 -3.61 -3.28
N ASP A 28 22.29 -2.99 -3.34
CA ASP A 28 21.97 -1.90 -4.25
C ASP A 28 22.19 -0.52 -3.63
N VAL A 29 22.29 0.51 -4.48
CA VAL A 29 22.35 1.93 -4.05
C VAL A 29 21.11 2.37 -3.26
N LEU A 30 19.99 1.68 -3.42
CA LEU A 30 18.74 1.93 -2.69
C LEU A 30 18.74 1.38 -1.26
N ARG A 31 19.74 0.58 -0.86
CA ARG A 31 19.83 -0.03 0.47
C ARG A 31 19.52 0.93 1.63
N PRO A 32 20.02 2.19 1.68
CA PRO A 32 19.76 3.09 2.80
C PRO A 32 18.30 3.57 2.90
N PHE A 33 17.48 3.35 1.86
CA PHE A 33 16.11 3.84 1.76
C PHE A 33 15.06 2.74 1.96
N VAL A 34 15.48 1.52 2.33
CA VAL A 34 14.60 0.37 2.57
C VAL A 34 14.91 -0.27 3.93
N PRO A 35 13.96 -1.00 4.56
CA PRO A 35 14.26 -1.76 5.77
C PRO A 35 15.38 -2.77 5.52
N ALA A 36 16.34 -2.88 6.45
CA ALA A 36 17.37 -3.91 6.35
C ALA A 36 16.72 -5.30 6.41
N TYR A 37 17.12 -6.18 5.49
CA TYR A 37 16.65 -7.55 5.40
C TYR A 37 17.62 -8.49 6.13
N HIS A 38 17.08 -9.35 7.00
CA HIS A 38 17.84 -10.24 7.88
C HIS A 38 17.62 -11.72 7.60
N GLY A 39 17.01 -12.07 6.47
CA GLY A 39 16.70 -13.45 6.11
C GLY A 39 15.27 -13.88 6.40
N VAL A 40 15.04 -15.19 6.35
CA VAL A 40 13.73 -15.82 6.59
C VAL A 40 13.76 -16.55 7.92
N ALA A 41 12.75 -16.31 8.77
CA ALA A 41 12.53 -17.01 10.01
C ALA A 41 11.33 -17.95 9.90
N GLU A 42 11.37 -19.08 10.62
CA GLU A 42 10.24 -20.00 10.75
C GLU A 42 9.66 -19.92 12.16
N VAL A 43 8.37 -19.62 12.28
CA VAL A 43 7.66 -19.48 13.55
C VAL A 43 6.35 -20.24 13.48
N GLY A 44 6.25 -21.34 14.24
CA GLY A 44 5.05 -22.18 14.29
C GLY A 44 4.70 -22.84 12.95
N GLY A 45 5.72 -23.26 12.18
CA GLY A 45 5.55 -23.88 10.87
C GLY A 45 5.19 -22.91 9.73
N GLU A 46 5.15 -21.60 10.00
CA GLU A 46 5.01 -20.57 8.97
C GLU A 46 6.32 -19.81 8.76
N ARG A 47 6.60 -19.44 7.51
CA ARG A 47 7.78 -18.64 7.15
C ARG A 47 7.46 -17.14 7.17
N TYR A 48 8.46 -16.36 7.56
CA TYR A 48 8.41 -14.90 7.65
C TYR A 48 9.69 -14.27 7.14
N ILE A 49 9.58 -13.16 6.42
CA ILE A 49 10.69 -12.27 6.12
C ILE A 49 11.00 -11.48 7.38
N GLN A 50 12.25 -11.52 7.85
CA GLN A 50 12.74 -10.76 8.98
C GLN A 50 13.40 -9.48 8.49
N MET A 51 12.96 -8.32 8.99
CA MET A 51 13.46 -7.01 8.58
C MET A 51 13.48 -6.03 9.76
N ASP A 52 14.20 -4.92 9.64
CA ASP A 52 14.19 -3.86 10.66
C ASP A 52 12.78 -3.30 10.89
N ASP A 53 12.46 -3.03 12.16
CA ASP A 53 11.30 -2.23 12.51
C ASP A 53 11.63 -0.74 12.34
N LEU A 54 11.10 -0.13 11.28
CA LEU A 54 11.30 1.30 10.98
C LEU A 54 10.73 2.24 12.06
N LEU A 55 9.88 1.73 12.96
CA LEU A 55 9.29 2.49 14.05
C LEU A 55 10.10 2.38 15.35
N ARG A 56 11.16 1.58 15.36
CA ARG A 56 11.97 1.33 16.56
C ARG A 56 12.47 2.64 17.17
N GLY A 57 12.24 2.80 18.47
CA GLY A 57 12.73 3.95 19.24
C GLY A 57 11.89 5.22 19.08
N LEU A 58 10.91 5.24 18.18
CA LEU A 58 9.97 6.35 18.06
C LEU A 58 8.89 6.22 19.13
N GLN A 59 8.62 7.32 19.84
CA GLN A 59 7.47 7.42 20.74
C GLN A 59 6.32 8.08 20.01
N ASN A 60 5.18 7.39 19.96
CA ASN A 60 3.96 7.88 19.28
C ASN A 60 4.24 8.42 17.87
N PRO A 61 4.80 7.61 16.94
CA PRO A 61 5.14 8.10 15.61
C PRO A 61 3.91 8.54 14.80
N SER A 62 4.08 9.57 13.98
CA SER A 62 3.18 9.87 12.87
C SER A 62 3.64 9.07 11.65
N ILE A 63 2.75 8.29 11.04
CA ILE A 63 3.05 7.37 9.94
C ILE A 63 2.12 7.67 8.77
N MET A 64 2.66 7.76 7.57
CA MET A 64 1.89 7.86 6.33
C MET A 64 2.37 6.79 5.35
N ASP A 65 1.43 6.02 4.81
CA ASP A 65 1.68 5.05 3.74
C ASP A 65 1.21 5.66 2.41
N CYS A 66 2.16 5.87 1.50
CA CYS A 66 1.89 6.27 0.13
C CYS A 66 2.20 5.12 -0.82
N LYS A 67 1.19 4.70 -1.58
CA LYS A 67 1.36 3.75 -2.68
C LYS A 67 1.86 4.50 -3.91
N MET A 68 3.02 4.10 -4.42
CA MET A 68 3.65 4.71 -5.59
C MET A 68 3.22 4.05 -6.90
N GLY A 69 3.29 4.81 -7.99
CA GLY A 69 3.03 4.38 -9.37
C GLY A 69 1.69 4.86 -9.91
N THR A 70 1.66 5.13 -11.22
CA THR A 70 0.42 5.40 -11.98
C THR A 70 -0.41 4.14 -12.23
N ARG A 71 0.21 2.97 -12.12
CA ARG A 71 -0.38 1.63 -12.26
C ARG A 71 0.02 0.77 -11.06
N THR A 72 -0.93 0.06 -10.47
CA THR A 72 -0.77 -0.69 -9.20
C THR A 72 -1.15 -2.17 -9.30
N TYR A 73 -1.29 -2.67 -10.52
CA TYR A 73 -1.36 -4.09 -10.90
C TYR A 73 -0.24 -4.40 -11.90
N LEU A 74 0.20 -5.66 -12.00
CA LEU A 74 1.24 -6.05 -12.96
C LEU A 74 0.67 -6.14 -14.38
N GLU A 75 1.49 -5.93 -15.41
CA GLU A 75 1.02 -6.01 -16.81
C GLU A 75 0.54 -7.41 -17.16
N ASP A 76 1.18 -8.44 -16.60
CA ASP A 76 0.76 -9.83 -16.73
C ASP A 76 -0.67 -10.06 -16.22
N GLU A 77 -1.13 -9.27 -15.23
CA GLU A 77 -2.52 -9.34 -14.75
C GLU A 77 -3.52 -8.71 -15.73
N ALA A 78 -3.06 -7.90 -16.69
CA ALA A 78 -3.90 -7.20 -17.66
C ALA A 78 -3.78 -7.72 -19.11
N GLY A 79 -2.83 -8.62 -19.38
CA GLY A 79 -2.53 -9.14 -20.72
C GLY A 79 -3.67 -9.93 -21.38
N LYS A 80 -3.81 -9.76 -22.70
CA LYS A 80 -4.68 -10.60 -23.54
C LYS A 80 -3.98 -11.94 -23.78
N GLY A 81 -4.40 -13.01 -23.09
CA GLY A 81 -3.91 -14.37 -23.35
C GLY A 81 -3.67 -15.23 -22.10
N GLN A 82 -3.66 -14.64 -20.91
CA GLN A 82 -3.71 -15.41 -19.65
C GLN A 82 -5.15 -15.66 -19.22
N PRO A 83 -5.43 -16.71 -18.42
CA PRO A 83 -6.75 -16.88 -17.82
C PRO A 83 -7.10 -15.61 -17.04
N ARG A 84 -8.13 -14.89 -17.50
CA ARG A 84 -8.64 -13.69 -16.81
C ARG A 84 -8.79 -14.04 -15.34
N SER A 85 -8.17 -13.25 -14.47
CA SER A 85 -8.30 -13.47 -13.02
C SER A 85 -9.78 -13.61 -12.69
N ALA A 86 -10.15 -14.70 -12.00
CA ALA A 86 -11.55 -14.98 -11.68
C ALA A 86 -12.21 -13.75 -11.03
N PRO A 87 -13.45 -13.39 -11.40
CA PRO A 87 -14.17 -12.31 -10.76
C PRO A 87 -14.25 -12.50 -9.24
N ARG A 88 -14.09 -11.40 -8.51
CA ARG A 88 -13.99 -11.40 -7.05
C ARG A 88 -15.13 -10.60 -6.42
N ARG A 89 -15.92 -11.29 -5.59
CA ARG A 89 -17.02 -10.70 -4.82
C ARG A 89 -16.55 -9.67 -3.79
N ASP A 90 -15.39 -9.90 -3.16
CA ASP A 90 -14.86 -8.98 -2.15
C ASP A 90 -14.42 -7.63 -2.76
N LEU A 91 -13.91 -7.62 -3.99
CA LEU A 91 -13.55 -6.40 -4.71
C LEU A 91 -14.79 -5.62 -5.16
N TYR A 92 -15.83 -6.32 -5.61
CA TYR A 92 -17.11 -5.71 -5.95
C TYR A 92 -17.75 -5.03 -4.74
N GLN A 93 -17.81 -5.72 -3.59
CA GLN A 93 -18.34 -5.14 -2.35
C GLN A 93 -17.58 -3.89 -1.91
N LYS A 94 -16.25 -3.88 -2.05
CA LYS A 94 -15.42 -2.69 -1.77
C LYS A 94 -15.74 -1.55 -2.73
N MET A 95 -15.86 -1.84 -4.03
CA MET A 95 -16.24 -0.85 -5.04
C MET A 95 -17.61 -0.24 -4.74
N MET A 96 -18.62 -1.09 -4.50
CA MET A 96 -19.97 -0.68 -4.12
C MET A 96 -20.04 0.21 -2.88
N LYS A 97 -19.22 -0.08 -1.86
CA LYS A 97 -19.18 0.71 -0.62
C LYS A 97 -18.66 2.12 -0.85
N ILE A 98 -17.82 2.31 -1.87
CA ILE A 98 -17.18 3.59 -2.18
C ILE A 98 -18.00 4.36 -3.23
N GLU A 99 -18.46 3.67 -4.28
CA GLU A 99 -19.15 4.25 -5.42
C GLU A 99 -20.14 3.21 -6.00
N PRO A 100 -21.41 3.22 -5.57
CA PRO A 100 -22.40 2.21 -5.94
C PRO A 100 -22.70 2.12 -7.45
N TRP A 101 -22.45 3.19 -8.20
CA TRP A 101 -22.70 3.26 -9.65
C TRP A 101 -21.45 2.97 -10.50
N ALA A 102 -20.31 2.67 -9.88
CA ALA A 102 -19.08 2.37 -10.61
C ALA A 102 -19.08 1.02 -11.35
N PRO A 103 -19.72 -0.06 -10.83
CA PRO A 103 -19.80 -1.33 -11.55
C PRO A 103 -20.71 -1.26 -12.80
N THR A 104 -20.44 -2.09 -13.80
CA THR A 104 -21.34 -2.24 -14.97
C THR A 104 -22.57 -3.10 -14.63
N PRO A 105 -23.64 -3.08 -15.45
CA PRO A 105 -24.80 -3.96 -15.26
C PRO A 105 -24.44 -5.45 -15.17
N GLU A 106 -23.45 -5.91 -15.95
CA GLU A 106 -22.96 -7.28 -15.91
C GLU A 106 -22.21 -7.59 -14.60
N GLU A 107 -21.39 -6.65 -14.12
CA GLU A 107 -20.69 -6.76 -12.84
C GLU A 107 -21.67 -6.80 -11.66
N HIS A 108 -22.75 -6.03 -11.72
CA HIS A 108 -23.85 -6.09 -10.75
C HIS A 108 -24.57 -7.43 -10.78
N SER A 109 -24.91 -7.94 -11.97
CA SER A 109 -25.55 -9.25 -12.13
C SER A 109 -24.69 -10.38 -11.56
N GLN A 110 -23.37 -10.32 -11.77
CA GLN A 110 -22.42 -11.30 -11.23
C GLN A 110 -22.09 -11.08 -9.74
N GLY A 111 -22.34 -9.88 -9.21
CA GLY A 111 -21.92 -9.48 -7.86
C GLY A 111 -20.41 -9.55 -7.65
N ALA A 112 -19.62 -9.36 -8.71
CA ALA A 112 -18.18 -9.56 -8.72
C ALA A 112 -17.51 -8.70 -9.80
N VAL A 113 -16.25 -8.29 -9.55
CA VAL A 113 -15.40 -7.59 -10.53
C VAL A 113 -14.04 -8.27 -10.59
N THR A 114 -13.35 -8.21 -11.73
CA THR A 114 -11.99 -8.73 -11.83
C THR A 114 -11.00 -7.84 -11.08
N LYS A 115 -9.85 -8.39 -10.68
CA LYS A 115 -8.80 -7.62 -10.00
C LYS A 115 -8.29 -6.45 -10.86
N PRO A 116 -7.91 -6.62 -12.14
CA PRO A 116 -7.42 -5.50 -12.96
C PRO A 116 -8.45 -4.37 -13.07
N ARG A 117 -9.72 -4.71 -13.29
CA ARG A 117 -10.84 -3.77 -13.34
C ARG A 117 -11.00 -2.95 -12.06
N TYR A 118 -10.93 -3.61 -10.90
CA TYR A 118 -10.98 -2.92 -9.61
C TYR A 118 -9.77 -2.00 -9.42
N MET A 119 -8.56 -2.46 -9.77
CA MET A 119 -7.34 -1.68 -9.61
C MET A 119 -7.33 -0.45 -10.53
N GLN A 120 -7.73 -0.58 -11.79
CA GLN A 120 -7.90 0.54 -12.71
C GLN A 120 -8.91 1.58 -12.19
N TRP A 121 -10.05 1.13 -11.65
CA TRP A 121 -11.00 2.04 -11.03
C TRP A 121 -10.41 2.74 -9.80
N ARG A 122 -9.72 2.02 -8.92
CA ARG A 122 -9.03 2.60 -7.75
C ARG A 122 -8.00 3.65 -8.17
N GLU A 123 -7.25 3.40 -9.23
CA GLU A 123 -6.25 4.32 -9.76
C GLU A 123 -6.88 5.62 -10.26
N ASN A 124 -7.99 5.52 -11.00
CA ASN A 124 -8.71 6.66 -11.57
C ASN A 124 -9.51 7.48 -10.54
N THR A 125 -10.02 6.82 -9.51
CA THR A 125 -10.77 7.47 -8.42
C THR A 125 -9.85 8.10 -7.38
N SER A 126 -8.57 7.70 -7.35
CA SER A 126 -7.52 8.31 -6.50
C SER A 126 -6.60 9.22 -7.31
N SER A 127 -5.56 9.73 -6.67
CA SER A 127 -4.48 10.50 -7.31
C SER A 127 -3.49 9.64 -8.10
N SER A 128 -3.63 8.30 -8.13
CA SER A 128 -2.61 7.42 -8.74
C SER A 128 -2.41 7.75 -10.22
N THR A 129 -3.49 7.79 -11.02
CA THR A 129 -3.41 8.06 -12.45
C THR A 129 -2.86 9.45 -12.76
N SER A 130 -3.23 10.47 -11.97
CA SER A 130 -2.90 11.88 -12.26
C SER A 130 -1.58 12.35 -11.65
N LEU A 131 -1.21 11.86 -10.46
CA LEU A 131 -0.04 12.33 -9.69
C LEU A 131 1.01 11.23 -9.47
N GLY A 132 0.74 9.98 -9.87
CA GLY A 132 1.70 8.88 -9.76
C GLY A 132 1.85 8.29 -8.36
N PHE A 133 0.95 8.63 -7.42
CA PHE A 133 0.86 8.00 -6.11
C PHE A 133 -0.52 8.22 -5.48
N ARG A 134 -0.81 7.53 -4.38
CA ARG A 134 -1.97 7.81 -3.51
C ARG A 134 -1.66 7.52 -2.04
N ILE A 135 -2.35 8.21 -1.14
CA ILE A 135 -2.28 7.96 0.30
C ILE A 135 -3.17 6.75 0.62
N GLU A 136 -2.62 5.72 1.27
CA GLU A 136 -3.35 4.52 1.69
C GLU A 136 -3.77 4.59 3.17
N GLY A 137 -2.96 5.24 4.01
CA GLY A 137 -3.24 5.36 5.42
C GLY A 137 -2.40 6.42 6.12
N VAL A 138 -2.96 6.98 7.20
CA VAL A 138 -2.31 7.99 8.03
C VAL A 138 -2.60 7.72 9.49
N THR A 139 -1.56 7.73 10.31
CA THR A 139 -1.63 7.78 11.77
C THR A 139 -0.88 9.03 12.22
N ILE A 140 -1.47 9.83 13.10
CA ILE A 140 -0.81 11.03 13.64
C ILE A 140 -0.57 10.80 15.12
N GLU A 141 0.68 10.92 15.55
CA GLU A 141 1.11 10.84 16.94
C GLU A 141 0.58 9.60 17.69
N GLY A 142 0.66 8.43 17.06
CA GLY A 142 0.14 7.18 17.65
C GLY A 142 -1.39 7.10 17.80
N GLY A 143 -2.14 8.04 17.22
CA GLY A 143 -3.60 8.09 17.26
C GLY A 143 -4.30 7.04 16.39
N THR A 144 -5.57 7.29 16.07
CA THR A 144 -6.35 6.37 15.23
C THR A 144 -5.84 6.32 13.80
N VAL A 145 -5.77 5.11 13.24
CA VAL A 145 -5.40 4.89 11.83
C VAL A 145 -6.54 5.37 10.92
N GLN A 146 -6.28 6.44 10.19
CA GLN A 146 -7.14 6.93 9.11
C GLN A 146 -6.80 6.14 7.83
N ARG A 147 -7.83 5.62 7.15
CA ARG A 147 -7.68 4.91 5.86
C ARG A 147 -8.62 5.44 4.79
N ASP A 148 -9.34 6.52 5.06
CA ASP A 148 -10.42 6.99 4.18
C ASP A 148 -9.97 7.97 3.12
N PHE A 149 -9.03 7.51 2.30
CA PHE A 149 -8.41 8.28 1.22
C PHE A 149 -8.79 7.75 -0.17
N LYS A 150 -9.92 7.03 -0.25
CA LYS A 150 -10.27 6.23 -1.43
C LYS A 150 -10.57 7.09 -2.65
N GLN A 151 -11.08 8.30 -2.41
CA GLN A 151 -11.45 9.29 -3.43
C GLN A 151 -10.59 10.56 -3.32
N THR A 152 -9.49 10.51 -2.57
CA THR A 152 -8.50 11.58 -2.51
C THR A 152 -7.75 11.59 -3.83
N ARG A 153 -7.97 12.64 -4.64
CA ARG A 153 -7.53 12.69 -6.03
C ARG A 153 -6.87 14.00 -6.42
N SER A 154 -7.42 15.14 -6.01
CA SER A 154 -6.88 16.44 -6.42
C SER A 154 -5.60 16.77 -5.65
N GLN A 155 -4.76 17.60 -6.27
CA GLN A 155 -3.55 18.11 -5.62
C GLN A 155 -3.89 18.86 -4.33
N ASP A 156 -4.96 19.66 -4.31
CA ASP A 156 -5.38 20.42 -3.13
C ASP A 156 -5.76 19.49 -1.96
N GLN A 157 -6.51 18.41 -2.22
CA GLN A 157 -6.86 17.41 -1.20
C GLN A 157 -5.60 16.74 -0.62
N ILE A 158 -4.63 16.41 -1.48
CA ILE A 158 -3.36 15.80 -1.06
C ILE A 158 -2.57 16.78 -0.19
N MET A 159 -2.47 18.04 -0.61
CA MET A 159 -1.78 19.09 0.14
C MET A 159 -2.40 19.31 1.51
N GLU A 160 -3.74 19.34 1.61
CA GLU A 160 -4.45 19.44 2.88
C GLU A 160 -4.10 18.28 3.82
N ILE A 161 -4.04 17.04 3.31
CA ILE A 161 -3.68 15.87 4.10
C ILE A 161 -2.21 15.93 4.54
N PHE A 162 -1.29 16.36 3.68
CA PHE A 162 0.12 16.53 4.04
C PHE A 162 0.29 17.58 5.13
N LEU A 163 -0.35 18.75 4.99
CA LEU A 163 -0.31 19.82 5.99
C LEU A 163 -0.87 19.34 7.35
N LYS A 164 -1.98 18.60 7.33
CA LYS A 164 -2.54 17.97 8.53
C LYS A 164 -1.57 16.96 9.15
N PHE A 165 -0.92 16.14 8.33
CA PHE A 165 0.03 15.12 8.78
C PHE A 165 1.25 15.73 9.49
N VAL A 166 1.80 16.83 8.95
CA VAL A 166 2.92 17.55 9.58
C VAL A 166 2.46 18.55 10.65
N LYS A 167 1.15 18.62 10.95
CA LYS A 167 0.57 19.58 11.90
C LYS A 167 0.95 21.03 11.59
N ASN A 168 0.97 21.39 10.30
CA ASN A 168 1.41 22.69 9.78
C ASN A 168 2.86 23.09 10.15
N ARG A 169 3.69 22.16 10.61
CA ARG A 169 5.13 22.35 10.77
C ARG A 169 5.80 22.24 9.41
N VAL A 170 5.70 23.33 8.65
CA VAL A 170 6.26 23.44 7.29
C VAL A 170 7.77 23.30 7.27
N ASP A 171 8.46 23.53 8.38
CA ASP A 171 9.88 23.28 8.57
C ASP A 171 10.28 21.82 8.29
N VAL A 172 9.38 20.87 8.58
CA VAL A 172 9.60 19.43 8.28
C VAL A 172 9.50 19.14 6.77
N LEU A 173 8.87 20.04 6.00
CA LEU A 173 8.73 19.90 4.54
C LEU A 173 9.91 20.51 3.77
N VAL A 174 10.77 21.29 4.44
CA VAL A 174 11.95 21.88 3.83
C VAL A 174 13.10 20.90 3.98
N SER A 175 13.72 20.50 2.87
CA SER A 175 14.96 19.72 2.92
C SER A 175 16.04 20.53 3.63
N SER A 176 16.65 19.96 4.65
CA SER A 176 17.97 20.39 5.15
C SER A 176 19.03 20.29 4.06
#